data_AF-A0A7V4A1I5-F1
#
_entry.id   AF-A0A7V4A1I5-F1
#
_cell.length_a   1.000
_cell.length_b   1.000
_cell.length_c   1.000
_cell.angle_alpha   90.00
_cell.angle_beta   90.00
_cell.angle_gamma   90.00
#
_symmetry.space_group_name_H-M   'P 1'
#
loop_
_entity.id
_entity.type
_entity.pdbx_description
1 polymer ?
#
loop_
_entity_poly.entity_id
_entity_poly.type
_entity_poly.pdbx_seq_one_letter_code
_entity_poly.pdbx_strand_id
1 'polypeptide(L)' 'MFRVRNPQNALRTIALVRYSLAALFLLLALLREEKLLFLGLALLAFLMARTGYCPLIRR' A
#
# COMPACT_ATOMS: atom_id res chain seq x y z
N MET A 1 20.79 -6.16 -0.76
CA MET A 1 19.68 -6.93 -0.14
C MET A 1 19.77 -6.76 1.37
N PHE A 2 18.72 -6.25 2.01
CA PHE A 2 18.71 -6.11 3.47
C PHE A 2 18.47 -7.48 4.12
N ARG A 3 19.32 -7.86 5.08
CA ARG A 3 19.08 -9.06 5.91
C ARG A 3 17.98 -8.73 6.91
N VAL A 4 16.74 -9.01 6.52
CA VAL A 4 15.59 -8.89 7.41
C VAL A 4 15.53 -10.16 8.26
N ARG A 5 15.67 -10.02 9.59
CA ARG A 5 15.62 -11.15 10.55
C ARG A 5 14.31 -11.92 10.50
N ASN A 6 13.23 -11.28 10.06
CA ASN A 6 11.91 -11.91 9.92
C ASN A 6 11.17 -11.37 8.67
N PRO A 7 11.42 -11.92 7.47
CA PRO A 7 10.93 -11.37 6.20
C PRO A 7 9.40 -11.38 6.09
N GLN A 8 8.72 -12.38 6.68
CA GLN A 8 7.26 -12.43 6.71
C GLN A 8 6.65 -11.27 7.50
N ASN A 9 7.24 -10.91 8.65
CA ASN A 9 6.72 -9.83 9.47
C ASN A 9 6.93 -8.48 8.78
N ALA A 10 8.10 -8.28 8.17
CA ALA A 10 8.36 -7.08 7.37
C ALA A 10 7.42 -6.95 6.16
N LEU A 11 7.15 -8.05 5.43
CA LEU A 11 6.16 -8.05 4.34
C LEU A 11 4.76 -7.70 4.84
N ARG A 12 4.34 -8.21 6.01
CA ARG A 12 3.07 -7.85 6.64
C ARG A 12 3.00 -6.38 7.04
N THR A 13 4.07 -5.82 7.62
CA THR A 13 4.12 -4.40 7.99
C THR A 13 4.06 -3.50 6.76
N ILE A 14 4.78 -3.85 5.69
CA ILE A 14 4.73 -3.12 4.42
C ILE A 14 3.34 -3.20 3.80
N ALA A 15 2.71 -4.38 3.82
CA ALA A 15 1.34 -4.54 3.34
C ALA A 15 0.36 -3.68 4.15
N LEU A 16 0.46 -3.70 5.48
CA LEU A 16 -0.37 -2.86 6.37
C LEU A 16 -0.22 -1.38 6.01
N VAL A 17 1.01 -0.86 5.91
CA VAL A 17 1.25 0.54 5.55
C VAL A 17 0.64 0.88 4.19
N ARG A 18 0.78 0.00 3.19
CA ARG A 18 0.19 0.22 1.86
C ARG A 18 -1.34 0.24 1.89
N TYR A 19 -1.97 -0.66 2.66
CA TYR A 19 -3.42 -0.67 2.85
C TYR A 19 -3.91 0.56 3.62
N SER A 20 -3.19 0.99 4.65
CA SER A 20 -3.49 2.23 5.39
C SER A 20 -3.41 3.46 4.49
N LEU A 21 -2.40 3.54 3.62
CA LEU A 21 -2.26 4.62 2.65
C LEU A 21 -3.42 4.64 1.64
N ALA A 22 -3.83 3.47 1.13
CA ALA A 22 -4.98 3.35 0.25
C ALA A 22 -6.29 3.79 0.93
N ALA A 23 -6.48 3.42 2.20
CA ALA A 23 -7.62 3.88 3.00
C ALA A 23 -7.60 5.40 3.23
N LEU A 24 -6.43 5.98 3.44
CA LEU A 24 -6.26 7.42 3.61
C LEU A 24 -6.59 8.18 2.31
N PHE A 25 -6.19 7.65 1.15
CA PHE A 25 -6.59 8.20 -0.14
C PHE A 25 -8.09 8.08 -0.39
N LEU A 26 -8.71 6.98 0.03
CA LEU A 26 -10.17 6.79 -0.05
C LEU A 26 -10.90 7.81 0.84
N LEU A 27 -10.37 8.08 2.04
CA LEU A 27 -10.92 9.07 2.95
C LEU A 27 -10.80 10.49 2.37
N LEU A 28 -9.63 10.82 1.79
CA LEU A 28 -9.40 12.08 1.07
C LEU A 28 -10.33 12.22 -0.15
N ALA A 29 -10.61 11.13 -0.87
CA ALA A 29 -11.57 11.11 -1.96
C ALA A 29 -13.00 11.40 -1.47
N LEU A 30 -13.33 11.07 -0.22
CA LEU A 30 -14.64 11.39 0.36
C LEU A 30 -14.76 12.88 0.72
N LEU A 31 -13.65 13.48 1.19
CA LEU A 31 -13.59 14.83 1.73
C LEU A 31 -13.27 15.92 0.69
N ARG A 32 -12.64 15.59 -0.44
CA ARG A 32 -12.29 16.56 -1.49
C ARG A 32 -13.17 16.46 -2.73
N GLU A 33 -13.31 17.57 -3.45
CA GLU A 33 -14.04 17.64 -4.72
C GLU A 33 -13.34 16.89 -5.86
N GLU A 34 -12.01 16.71 -5.78
CA GLU A 34 -11.18 15.96 -6.74
C GLU A 34 -11.31 14.43 -6.57
N LYS A 35 -12.55 13.96 -6.40
CA LYS A 35 -12.89 12.57 -6.05
C LYS A 35 -12.26 11.54 -6.98
N LEU A 36 -12.33 11.79 -8.29
CA LEU A 36 -11.84 10.86 -9.32
C LEU A 36 -10.33 10.60 -9.24
N LEU A 37 -9.53 11.64 -8.98
CA LEU A 37 -8.08 11.52 -8.86
C LEU A 37 -7.70 10.70 -7.62
N PHE A 38 -8.28 11.03 -6.48
CA PHE A 38 -8.00 10.31 -5.22
C PHE A 38 -8.52 8.88 -5.23
N LEU A 39 -9.65 8.62 -5.89
CA LEU A 39 -10.21 7.28 -6.04
C LEU A 39 -9.36 6.43 -7.00
N GLY A 40 -8.82 7.04 -8.06
CA GLY A 40 -7.80 6.42 -8.91
C GLY A 40 -6.53 6.07 -8.14
N LEU A 41 -6.01 6.99 -7.33
CA LEU A 41 -4.82 6.76 -6.50
C LEU A 41 -5.06 5.68 -5.42
N ALA A 42 -6.24 5.67 -4.79
CA ALA A 42 -6.62 4.64 -3.83
C ALA A 42 -6.65 3.24 -4.47
N LEU A 43 -7.24 3.12 -5.67
CA LEU A 43 -7.26 1.87 -6.44
C LEU A 43 -5.85 1.41 -6.81
N LEU A 44 -5.00 2.33 -7.25
CA LEU A 44 -3.63 2.04 -7.67
C LEU A 44 -2.77 1.60 -6.47
N ALA A 45 -2.89 2.30 -5.34
CA ALA A 45 -2.27 1.92 -4.07
C ALA A 45 -2.75 0.54 -3.58
N PHE A 46 -4.05 0.24 -3.71
CA PHE A 46 -4.62 -1.07 -3.36
C PHE A 46 -4.09 -2.20 -4.25
N LEU A 47 -3.97 -1.97 -5.57
CA LEU A 47 -3.38 -2.94 -6.50
C LEU A 47 -1.89 -3.19 -6.22
N MET A 48 -1.12 -2.14 -5.88
CA MET A 48 0.27 -2.27 -5.42
C MET A 48 0.40 -2.98 -4.07
N ALA A 49 -0.59 -2.84 -3.17
CA ALA A 49 -0.63 -3.59 -1.92
C ALA A 49 -0.90 -5.09 -2.20
N ARG A 50 -1.87 -5.38 -3.09
CA ARG A 50 -2.30 -6.74 -3.42
C ARG A 50 -1.23 -7.56 -4.15
N THR A 51 -0.47 -6.93 -5.05
CA THR A 51 0.61 -7.61 -5.78
C THR A 51 1.68 -8.15 -4.86
N GLY A 52 1.82 -7.60 -3.63
CA GLY A 52 2.73 -8.14 -2.61
C GLY A 52 4.20 -8.18 -3.03
N TYR A 53 4.53 -7.62 -4.20
CA TYR A 53 5.85 -7.70 -4.79
C TYR A 53 6.74 -6.70 -4.08
N CYS A 54 7.71 -7.23 -3.33
CA CYS A 54 8.71 -6.44 -2.64
C CYS A 54 10.08 -6.95 -3.06
N PRO A 55 10.72 -6.39 -4.11
CA PRO A 55 11.99 -6.89 -4.64
C PRO A 55 13.14 -6.78 -3.61
N LEU A 56 12.92 -6.01 -2.54
CA LEU A 56 13.82 -5.85 -1.41
C LEU A 56 13.84 -7.06 -0.46
N ILE A 57 12.81 -7.91 -0.47
CA ILE A 57 12.68 -9.09 0.40
C ILE A 57 12.69 -10.34 -0.48
N ARG A 58 13.85 -10.98 -0.57
CA ARG A 58 13.98 -12.31 -1.19
C ARG A 58 13.35 -13.32 -0.22
N ARG A 59 12.40 -14.12 -0.71
CA ARG A 59 11.80 -15.23 0.04
C ARG A 59 12.83 -16.33 0.28
#